data_AF-A0A7S4RKY5-F1
#
_entry.id   AF-A0A7S4RKY5-F1
#
_cell.length_a   1.000
_cell.length_b   1.000
_cell.length_c   1.000
_cell.angle_alpha   90.00
_cell.angle_beta   90.00
_cell.angle_gamma   90.00
#
_symmetry.space_group_name_H-M   'P 1'
#
loop_
_entity.id
_entity.type
_entity.pdbx_description
1 polymer ?
#
loop_
_entity_poly.entity_id
_entity_poly.type
_entity_poly.pdbx_seq_one_letter_code
_entity_poly.pdbx_strand_id
1 'polypeptide(L)'
;MASATPLEQAAVLVGKLGSILDITMPEKRPPDAMTLAHRRAAEWLHKAASWLLHGADLDIVTKRTPFTAETAQDLWQYYQSLPLDQRVDKLVVWFITVEMMQSCGILTREQFPRTRRLMDVYSGVLATTCVMPRRVFYYLHWAMWSIESFMAKRQVSEPAAPLPLSREAEEALNSAVQSAWSLIGGQPTSSTSPGSGRSTTSWMTVLLATSVGVGAVIWLAGADNVRGARRAAVDKWSRLQRTFGITPRFLQ
;
A
#
# COMPACT_ATOMS: atom_id res chain seq x y z
N MET A 1 -62.87 -47.39 -4.98
CA MET A 1 -61.88 -46.72 -4.11
C MET A 1 -60.51 -47.27 -4.48
N ALA A 2 -59.75 -46.56 -5.33
CA ALA A 2 -58.43 -47.01 -5.76
C ALA A 2 -57.38 -46.49 -4.77
N SER A 3 -56.69 -47.40 -4.08
CA SER A 3 -55.58 -47.10 -3.18
C SER A 3 -54.36 -46.72 -4.02
N ALA A 4 -53.90 -45.47 -3.91
CA ALA A 4 -52.64 -45.03 -4.50
C ALA A 4 -51.51 -45.95 -4.03
N THR A 5 -50.73 -46.47 -4.97
CA THR A 5 -49.63 -47.39 -4.65
C THR A 5 -48.49 -46.63 -3.96
N PRO A 6 -47.73 -47.26 -3.04
CA PRO A 6 -46.64 -46.60 -2.30
C PRO A 6 -45.56 -45.99 -3.21
N LEU A 7 -45.50 -46.44 -4.47
CA LEU A 7 -44.62 -45.93 -5.52
C LEU A 7 -45.03 -44.53 -6.01
N GLU A 8 -46.34 -44.23 -6.04
CA GLU A 8 -46.84 -42.89 -6.37
C GLU A 8 -46.60 -41.90 -5.22
N GLN A 9 -46.70 -42.34 -3.97
CA GLN A 9 -46.33 -41.53 -2.81
C GLN A 9 -44.82 -41.24 -2.78
N ALA A 10 -43.98 -42.21 -3.14
CA ALA A 10 -42.54 -42.01 -3.26
C ALA A 10 -42.19 -41.03 -4.39
N ALA A 11 -42.85 -41.13 -5.54
CA ALA A 11 -42.65 -40.21 -6.67
C ALA A 11 -43.06 -38.76 -6.31
N VAL A 12 -44.16 -38.59 -5.56
CA VAL A 12 -44.61 -37.28 -5.08
C VAL A 12 -43.65 -36.71 -4.02
N LEU A 13 -43.08 -37.54 -3.14
CA LEU A 13 -42.07 -37.12 -2.16
C LEU A 13 -40.76 -36.70 -2.83
N VAL A 14 -40.30 -37.42 -3.85
CA VAL A 14 -39.11 -37.07 -4.63
C VAL A 14 -39.34 -35.80 -5.46
N GLY A 15 -40.52 -35.66 -6.08
CA GLY A 15 -40.91 -34.43 -6.78
C GLY A 15 -40.99 -33.22 -5.85
N LYS A 16 -41.47 -33.40 -4.61
CA LYS A 16 -41.48 -32.35 -3.59
C LYS A 16 -40.08 -32.04 -3.06
N LEU A 17 -39.19 -33.02 -2.90
CA LEU A 17 -37.78 -32.77 -2.55
C LEU A 17 -37.02 -32.03 -3.65
N GLY A 18 -37.28 -32.35 -4.92
CA GLY A 18 -36.72 -31.63 -6.07
C GLY A 18 -37.18 -30.17 -6.15
N SER A 19 -38.40 -29.89 -5.71
CA SER A 19 -38.96 -28.53 -5.62
C SER A 19 -38.48 -27.75 -4.39
N ILE A 20 -38.12 -28.41 -3.29
CA ILE A 20 -37.52 -27.78 -2.09
C ILE A 20 -36.06 -27.36 -2.36
N LEU A 21 -35.41 -27.97 -3.35
CA LEU A 21 -34.06 -27.61 -3.80
C LEU A 21 -34.03 -26.44 -4.78
N ASP A 22 -35.18 -25.88 -5.16
CA ASP A 22 -35.24 -24.56 -5.77
C ASP A 22 -35.06 -23.48 -4.68
N ILE A 23 -33.92 -23.59 -3.98
CA ILE A 23 -33.38 -22.57 -3.12
C ILE A 23 -33.03 -21.43 -4.07
N THR A 24 -34.00 -20.55 -4.26
CA THR A 24 -33.80 -19.23 -4.82
C THR A 24 -32.67 -18.60 -4.02
N MET A 25 -31.47 -18.64 -4.57
CA MET A 25 -30.32 -18.04 -3.91
C MET A 25 -30.67 -16.58 -3.63
N PRO A 26 -30.50 -16.10 -2.39
CA PRO A 26 -30.80 -14.72 -2.08
C PRO A 26 -30.04 -13.82 -3.04
N GLU A 27 -30.71 -12.76 -3.48
CA GLU A 27 -30.15 -11.79 -4.41
C GLU A 27 -28.75 -11.37 -3.96
N LYS A 28 -27.77 -11.49 -4.85
CA LYS A 28 -26.36 -11.27 -4.53
C LYS A 28 -26.19 -9.85 -4.00
N ARG A 29 -26.00 -9.71 -2.69
CA ARG A 29 -25.77 -8.42 -2.05
C ARG A 29 -24.60 -7.71 -2.75
N PRO A 30 -24.71 -6.41 -3.06
CA PRO A 30 -23.58 -5.66 -3.58
C PRO A 30 -22.38 -5.81 -2.63
N PRO A 31 -21.16 -5.95 -3.16
CA PRO A 31 -19.98 -6.17 -2.34
C PRO A 31 -19.80 -4.99 -1.39
N ASP A 32 -19.59 -5.32 -0.11
CA ASP A 32 -19.38 -4.32 0.93
C ASP A 32 -18.14 -3.47 0.61
N ALA A 33 -18.12 -2.20 1.06
CA ALA A 33 -17.05 -1.25 0.78
C ALA A 33 -15.68 -1.81 1.23
N MET A 34 -15.66 -2.55 2.33
CA MET A 34 -14.47 -3.23 2.84
C MET A 34 -14.01 -4.38 1.93
N THR A 35 -14.96 -5.16 1.39
CA THR A 35 -14.66 -6.24 0.43
C THR A 35 -14.07 -5.67 -0.87
N LEU A 36 -14.62 -4.55 -1.35
CA LEU A 36 -14.09 -3.83 -2.51
C LEU A 36 -12.69 -3.27 -2.25
N ALA A 37 -12.44 -2.71 -1.06
CA ALA A 37 -11.12 -2.20 -0.68
C ALA A 37 -10.05 -3.30 -0.67
N HIS A 38 -10.33 -4.47 -0.08
CA HIS A 38 -9.42 -5.61 -0.12
C HIS A 38 -9.14 -6.09 -1.55
N ARG A 39 -10.18 -6.18 -2.38
CA ARG A 39 -10.02 -6.59 -3.78
C ARG A 39 -9.12 -5.62 -4.56
N ARG A 40 -9.38 -4.32 -4.47
CA ARG A 40 -8.56 -3.30 -5.13
C ARG A 40 -7.12 -3.32 -4.60
N ALA A 41 -6.94 -3.43 -3.29
CA ALA A 41 -5.62 -3.52 -2.70
C ALA A 41 -4.84 -4.75 -3.20
N ALA A 42 -5.49 -5.92 -3.32
CA ALA A 42 -4.88 -7.12 -3.88
C ALA A 42 -4.53 -6.96 -5.37
N GLU A 43 -5.39 -6.31 -6.17
CA GLU A 43 -5.11 -6.02 -7.59
C GLU A 43 -3.92 -5.07 -7.76
N TRP A 44 -3.86 -3.99 -6.95
CA TRP A 44 -2.71 -3.08 -6.93
C TRP A 44 -1.43 -3.77 -6.48
N LEU A 45 -1.53 -4.65 -5.47
CA LEU A 45 -0.42 -5.46 -5.02
C LEU A 45 0.11 -6.36 -6.13
N HIS A 46 -0.76 -7.06 -6.83
CA HIS A 46 -0.36 -7.94 -7.91
C HIS A 46 0.33 -7.17 -9.05
N LYS A 47 -0.18 -5.98 -9.39
CA LYS A 47 0.50 -5.09 -10.35
C LYS A 47 1.90 -4.70 -9.86
N ALA A 48 2.02 -4.22 -8.64
CA ALA A 48 3.31 -3.83 -8.06
C ALA A 48 4.29 -5.01 -7.97
N ALA A 49 3.81 -6.19 -7.58
CA ALA A 49 4.60 -7.41 -7.53
C ALA A 49 5.03 -7.88 -8.92
N SER A 50 4.20 -7.71 -9.94
CA SER A 50 4.55 -8.01 -11.33
C SER A 50 5.70 -7.13 -11.82
N TRP A 51 5.69 -5.84 -11.49
CA TRP A 51 6.81 -4.93 -11.73
C TRP A 51 8.11 -5.34 -11.01
N LEU A 52 7.98 -6.08 -9.91
CA LEU A 52 9.09 -6.61 -9.11
C LEU A 52 9.41 -8.07 -9.45
N LEU A 53 8.94 -8.59 -10.58
CA LEU A 53 9.16 -9.98 -11.02
C LEU A 53 8.58 -11.06 -10.08
N HIS A 54 7.67 -10.70 -9.17
CA HIS A 54 6.97 -11.60 -8.23
C HIS A 54 5.48 -11.77 -8.54
N GLY A 55 5.01 -11.32 -9.72
CA GLY A 55 3.60 -11.36 -10.10
C GLY A 55 2.97 -12.75 -10.00
N ALA A 56 3.66 -13.78 -10.49
CA ALA A 56 3.18 -15.16 -10.43
C ALA A 56 3.05 -15.69 -8.99
N ASP A 57 4.01 -15.35 -8.11
CA ASP A 57 3.99 -15.78 -6.71
C ASP A 57 2.85 -15.10 -5.92
N LEU A 58 2.49 -13.85 -6.26
CA LEU A 58 1.41 -13.11 -5.60
C LEU A 58 0.05 -13.19 -6.29
N ASP A 59 -0.07 -13.88 -7.41
CA ASP A 59 -1.38 -14.17 -8.01
C ASP A 59 -2.28 -15.02 -7.08
N ILE A 60 -1.70 -15.70 -6.10
CA ILE A 60 -2.47 -16.35 -5.05
C ILE A 60 -3.25 -15.35 -4.19
N VAL A 61 -2.74 -14.13 -4.00
CA VAL A 61 -3.38 -13.10 -3.17
C VAL A 61 -4.59 -12.50 -3.87
N THR A 62 -4.56 -12.37 -5.19
CA THR A 62 -5.72 -11.95 -6.00
C THR A 62 -6.77 -13.06 -6.11
N LYS A 63 -6.33 -14.32 -6.22
CA LYS A 63 -7.25 -15.48 -6.26
C LYS A 63 -7.89 -15.79 -4.91
N ARG A 64 -7.16 -15.58 -3.82
CA ARG A 64 -7.58 -15.89 -2.43
C ARG A 64 -7.46 -14.65 -1.55
N THR A 65 -8.11 -13.57 -1.96
CA THR A 65 -8.09 -12.31 -1.21
C THR A 65 -8.55 -12.53 0.23
N PRO A 66 -7.82 -12.02 1.24
CA PRO A 66 -8.17 -12.21 2.64
C PRO A 66 -9.34 -11.29 3.04
N PHE A 67 -10.55 -11.60 2.58
CA PHE A 67 -11.75 -10.82 2.87
C PHE A 67 -12.12 -10.81 4.36
N THR A 68 -11.63 -11.79 5.12
CA THR A 68 -11.88 -11.93 6.56
C THR A 68 -10.82 -11.25 7.43
N ALA A 69 -9.78 -10.65 6.84
CA ALA A 69 -8.72 -10.00 7.61
C ALA A 69 -9.15 -8.56 7.98
N GLU A 70 -9.70 -8.40 9.18
CA GLU A 70 -10.13 -7.09 9.69
C GLU A 70 -9.01 -6.32 10.38
N THR A 71 -7.99 -7.03 10.88
CA THR A 71 -6.85 -6.42 11.57
C THR A 71 -5.53 -6.62 10.82
N ALA A 72 -4.54 -5.78 11.13
CA ALA A 72 -3.18 -5.93 10.63
C ALA A 72 -2.56 -7.28 11.03
N GLN A 73 -2.94 -7.81 12.21
CA GLN A 73 -2.47 -9.10 12.70
C GLN A 73 -3.04 -10.26 11.88
N ASP A 74 -4.33 -10.23 11.54
CA ASP A 74 -4.97 -11.25 10.70
C ASP A 74 -4.35 -11.26 9.29
N LEU A 75 -4.09 -10.07 8.74
CA LEU A 75 -3.42 -9.93 7.46
C LEU A 75 -2.01 -10.52 7.51
N TRP A 76 -1.27 -10.30 8.62
CA TRP A 76 0.05 -10.89 8.79
C TRP A 76 0.01 -12.42 8.88
N GLN A 77 -0.94 -12.99 9.64
CA GLN A 77 -1.13 -14.44 9.73
C GLN A 77 -1.45 -15.05 8.35
N TYR A 78 -2.28 -14.38 7.56
CA TYR A 78 -2.54 -14.78 6.18
C TYR A 78 -1.24 -14.83 5.37
N TYR A 79 -0.39 -13.79 5.43
CA TYR A 79 0.92 -13.80 4.74
C TYR A 79 1.90 -14.83 5.27
N GLN A 80 1.83 -15.21 6.55
CA GLN A 80 2.64 -16.29 7.11
C GLN A 80 2.24 -17.66 6.53
N SER A 81 0.95 -17.85 6.23
CA SER A 81 0.43 -19.09 5.64
C SER A 81 0.76 -19.25 4.15
N LEU A 82 1.11 -18.15 3.47
CA LEU A 82 1.42 -18.19 2.04
C LEU A 82 2.81 -18.81 1.77
N PRO A 83 2.92 -19.66 0.72
CA PRO A 83 4.20 -20.24 0.28
C PRO A 83 5.03 -19.21 -0.51
N LEU A 84 5.34 -18.08 0.13
CA LEU A 84 6.22 -17.05 -0.41
C LEU A 84 7.64 -17.34 0.03
N ASP A 85 8.36 -18.07 -0.82
CA ASP A 85 9.77 -18.40 -0.62
C ASP A 85 10.69 -17.28 -1.11
N GLN A 86 11.92 -17.29 -0.61
CA GLN A 86 12.95 -16.36 -1.08
C GLN A 86 13.32 -16.68 -2.53
N ARG A 87 13.37 -15.64 -3.38
CA ARG A 87 13.64 -15.76 -4.83
C ARG A 87 14.94 -15.06 -5.20
N VAL A 88 16.05 -15.54 -4.63
CA VAL A 88 17.39 -14.98 -4.89
C VAL A 88 17.85 -15.25 -6.33
N ASP A 89 17.32 -16.29 -6.96
CA ASP A 89 17.48 -16.61 -8.38
C ASP A 89 17.13 -15.42 -9.29
N LYS A 90 15.98 -14.78 -9.06
CA LYS A 90 15.54 -13.61 -9.84
C LYS A 90 16.47 -12.42 -9.69
N LEU A 91 17.02 -12.23 -8.50
CA LEU A 91 17.99 -11.19 -8.21
C LEU A 91 19.31 -11.43 -8.96
N VAL A 92 19.80 -12.67 -8.99
CA VAL A 92 21.01 -13.02 -9.75
C VAL A 92 20.81 -12.76 -11.24
N VAL A 93 19.68 -13.19 -11.81
CA VAL A 93 19.34 -12.95 -13.23
C VAL A 93 19.26 -11.45 -13.53
N TRP A 94 18.67 -10.66 -12.62
CA TRP A 94 18.64 -9.21 -12.75
C TRP A 94 20.05 -8.61 -12.79
N PHE A 95 20.92 -8.95 -11.84
CA PHE A 95 22.30 -8.45 -11.82
C PHE A 95 23.10 -8.83 -13.07
N ILE A 96 22.95 -10.07 -13.57
CA ILE A 96 23.54 -10.48 -14.84
C ILE A 96 23.05 -9.59 -15.99
N THR A 97 21.75 -9.31 -16.04
CA THR A 97 21.16 -8.43 -17.08
C THR A 97 21.73 -7.01 -17.01
N VAL A 98 21.88 -6.45 -15.80
CA VAL A 98 22.48 -5.12 -15.59
C VAL A 98 23.94 -5.08 -16.04
N GLU A 99 24.73 -6.10 -15.69
CA GLU A 99 26.14 -6.20 -16.11
C GLU A 99 26.29 -6.42 -17.62
N MET A 100 25.41 -7.22 -18.24
CA MET A 100 25.38 -7.37 -19.71
C MET A 100 25.04 -6.05 -20.40
N MET A 101 24.05 -5.30 -19.92
CA MET A 101 23.71 -3.97 -20.46
C MET A 101 24.88 -2.99 -20.37
N GLN A 102 25.64 -3.05 -19.29
CA GLN A 102 26.83 -2.23 -19.10
C GLN A 102 27.97 -2.66 -20.04
N SER A 103 28.21 -3.97 -20.16
CA SER A 103 29.26 -4.54 -21.01
C SER A 103 29.02 -4.30 -22.50
N CYS A 104 27.76 -4.30 -22.94
CA CYS A 104 27.37 -3.98 -24.32
C CYS A 104 27.39 -2.47 -24.63
N GLY A 105 27.73 -1.61 -23.65
CA GLY A 105 27.76 -0.16 -23.83
C GLY A 105 26.39 0.50 -23.98
N ILE A 106 25.30 -0.23 -23.79
CA ILE A 106 23.91 0.28 -23.94
C ILE A 106 23.60 1.32 -22.85
N LEU A 107 24.12 1.10 -21.64
CA LEU A 107 23.75 1.88 -20.47
C LEU A 107 24.98 2.19 -19.60
N THR A 108 25.92 2.93 -20.18
CA THR A 108 27.13 3.37 -19.48
C THR A 108 26.80 4.45 -18.43
N ARG A 109 27.47 4.36 -17.28
CA ARG A 109 27.24 5.26 -16.13
C ARG A 109 27.56 6.72 -16.45
N GLU A 110 28.51 6.94 -17.34
CA GLU A 110 28.97 8.27 -17.77
C GLU A 110 27.93 8.97 -18.64
N GLN A 111 27.29 8.24 -19.55
CA GLN A 111 26.30 8.79 -20.48
C GLN A 111 24.93 8.98 -19.81
N PHE A 112 24.52 8.07 -18.93
CA PHE A 112 23.17 8.07 -18.33
C PHE A 112 23.19 7.95 -16.79
N PRO A 113 23.73 8.93 -16.06
CA PRO A 113 23.88 8.85 -14.60
C PRO A 113 22.54 8.78 -13.85
N ARG A 114 21.48 9.41 -14.39
CA ARG A 114 20.13 9.37 -13.78
C ARG A 114 19.49 7.99 -13.95
N THR A 115 19.57 7.42 -15.15
CA THR A 115 19.03 6.09 -15.43
C THR A 115 19.73 5.03 -14.59
N ARG A 116 21.07 5.14 -14.43
CA ARG A 116 21.81 4.23 -13.56
C ARG A 116 21.37 4.33 -12.10
N ARG A 117 21.21 5.54 -11.55
CA ARG A 117 20.67 5.71 -10.19
C ARG A 117 19.29 5.09 -10.04
N LEU A 118 18.42 5.21 -11.05
CA LEU A 118 17.10 4.59 -11.04
C LEU A 118 17.22 3.05 -11.02
N MET A 119 18.11 2.48 -11.82
CA MET A 119 18.39 1.03 -11.80
C MET A 119 18.98 0.57 -10.47
N ASP A 120 19.86 1.35 -9.84
CA ASP A 120 20.44 1.02 -8.53
C ASP A 120 19.34 1.02 -7.44
N VAL A 121 18.45 2.02 -7.45
CA VAL A 121 17.28 2.08 -6.55
C VAL A 121 16.35 0.90 -6.80
N TYR A 122 16.03 0.61 -8.07
CA TYR A 122 15.19 -0.53 -8.43
C TYR A 122 15.82 -1.85 -7.98
N SER A 123 17.13 -2.02 -8.16
CA SER A 123 17.88 -3.21 -7.72
C SER A 123 17.81 -3.37 -6.20
N GLY A 124 17.90 -2.26 -5.44
CA GLY A 124 17.72 -2.27 -3.99
C GLY A 124 16.32 -2.73 -3.58
N VAL A 125 15.28 -2.19 -4.21
CA VAL A 125 13.89 -2.60 -3.95
C VAL A 125 13.70 -4.08 -4.31
N LEU A 126 14.15 -4.50 -5.49
CA LEU A 126 14.08 -5.89 -5.93
C LEU A 126 14.79 -6.81 -4.94
N ALA A 127 15.98 -6.45 -4.47
CA ALA A 127 16.71 -7.22 -3.47
C ALA A 127 15.95 -7.40 -2.16
N THR A 128 15.35 -6.32 -1.64
CA THR A 128 14.53 -6.43 -0.43
C THR A 128 13.32 -7.35 -0.63
N THR A 129 12.70 -7.30 -1.82
CA THR A 129 11.54 -8.13 -2.15
C THR A 129 11.91 -9.60 -2.32
N CYS A 130 13.09 -9.91 -2.87
CA CYS A 130 13.59 -11.27 -3.04
C CYS A 130 13.98 -11.93 -1.70
N VAL A 131 14.57 -11.16 -0.78
CA VAL A 131 15.08 -11.67 0.51
C VAL A 131 13.97 -11.76 1.57
N MET A 132 13.06 -10.80 1.59
CA MET A 132 11.97 -10.75 2.59
C MET A 132 10.59 -10.54 1.95
N PRO A 133 10.17 -11.41 1.01
CA PRO A 133 8.95 -11.20 0.22
C PRO A 133 7.71 -11.04 1.11
N ARG A 134 7.55 -11.92 2.11
CA ARG A 134 6.41 -11.89 3.03
C ARG A 134 6.25 -10.54 3.73
N ARG A 135 7.35 -9.99 4.28
CA ARG A 135 7.31 -8.71 4.98
C ARG A 135 7.01 -7.56 4.03
N VAL A 136 7.71 -7.51 2.90
CA VAL A 136 7.55 -6.42 1.93
C VAL A 136 6.12 -6.38 1.39
N PHE A 137 5.60 -7.52 0.94
CA PHE A 137 4.26 -7.58 0.36
C PHE A 137 3.15 -7.43 1.40
N TYR A 138 3.37 -7.88 2.64
CA TYR A 138 2.49 -7.54 3.75
C TYR A 138 2.37 -6.03 3.95
N TYR A 139 3.48 -5.31 4.11
CA TYR A 139 3.43 -3.86 4.34
C TYR A 139 2.87 -3.11 3.14
N LEU A 140 3.19 -3.56 1.92
CA LEU A 140 2.65 -2.97 0.71
C LEU A 140 1.13 -3.14 0.65
N HIS A 141 0.63 -4.36 0.87
CA HIS A 141 -0.80 -4.66 0.92
C HIS A 141 -1.48 -3.87 2.03
N TRP A 142 -0.92 -3.84 3.22
CA TRP A 142 -1.46 -3.07 4.34
C TRP A 142 -1.55 -1.57 4.04
N ALA A 143 -0.53 -0.99 3.40
CA ALA A 143 -0.54 0.41 2.99
C ALA A 143 -1.63 0.68 1.94
N MET A 144 -1.72 -0.13 0.89
CA MET A 144 -2.74 0.02 -0.15
C MET A 144 -4.15 -0.18 0.40
N TRP A 145 -4.34 -1.16 1.27
CA TRP A 145 -5.61 -1.39 1.95
C TRP A 145 -5.98 -0.23 2.87
N SER A 146 -5.02 0.35 3.60
CA SER A 146 -5.26 1.53 4.44
C SER A 146 -5.68 2.74 3.61
N ILE A 147 -5.04 2.96 2.45
CA ILE A 147 -5.40 4.04 1.51
C ILE A 147 -6.80 3.83 0.94
N GLU A 148 -7.10 2.65 0.42
CA GLU A 148 -8.43 2.33 -0.15
C GLU A 148 -9.52 2.39 0.92
N SER A 149 -9.25 1.92 2.15
CA SER A 149 -10.17 2.02 3.28
C SER A 149 -10.44 3.47 3.68
N PHE A 150 -9.40 4.32 3.66
CA PHE A 150 -9.55 5.74 3.90
C PHE A 150 -10.38 6.43 2.80
N MET A 151 -10.12 6.09 1.54
CA MET A 151 -10.90 6.59 0.40
C MET A 151 -12.36 6.13 0.44
N ALA A 152 -12.60 4.86 0.79
CA ALA A 152 -13.94 4.31 0.94
C ALA A 152 -14.70 5.01 2.07
N LYS A 153 -14.07 5.25 3.23
CA LYS A 153 -14.67 6.04 4.33
C LYS A 153 -15.03 7.46 3.88
N ARG A 154 -14.16 8.13 3.11
CA ARG A 154 -14.46 9.45 2.54
C ARG A 154 -15.64 9.44 1.56
N GLN A 155 -15.82 8.36 0.80
CA GLN A 155 -16.91 8.24 -0.18
C GLN A 155 -18.25 7.84 0.46
N VAL A 156 -18.22 7.13 1.60
CA VAL A 156 -19.41 6.71 2.35
C VAL A 156 -19.87 7.78 3.36
N SER A 157 -19.07 8.81 3.63
CA SER A 157 -19.49 10.01 4.38
C SER A 157 -20.47 10.88 3.58
N GLU A 158 -21.66 10.34 3.29
CA GLU A 158 -22.91 11.08 3.20
C GLU A 158 -23.99 10.28 3.94
N PRO A 159 -24.23 10.64 5.21
CA PRO A 159 -25.51 11.21 5.56
C PRO A 159 -25.32 12.71 5.67
N ALA A 160 -26.25 13.50 5.13
CA ALA A 160 -26.31 14.93 5.38
C ALA A 160 -26.30 15.19 6.89
N ALA A 161 -25.14 15.49 7.44
CA ALA A 161 -24.95 15.82 8.85
C ALA A 161 -24.50 17.29 8.91
N PRO A 162 -25.07 18.06 9.85
CA PRO A 162 -25.11 19.51 9.79
C PRO A 162 -23.71 20.11 9.81
N LEU A 163 -23.51 21.11 8.95
CA LEU A 163 -22.34 21.97 8.86
C LEU A 163 -21.72 22.25 10.25
N PRO A 164 -20.50 21.77 10.57
CA PRO A 164 -19.79 22.26 11.73
C PRO A 164 -19.18 23.61 11.37
N LEU A 165 -19.98 24.66 11.51
CA LEU A 165 -19.55 26.06 11.48
C LEU A 165 -18.97 26.50 12.84
N SER A 166 -18.29 25.62 13.58
CA SER A 166 -17.70 25.98 14.88
C SER A 166 -16.17 25.94 14.86
N ARG A 167 -15.58 27.01 15.41
CA ARG A 167 -14.14 27.22 15.69
C ARG A 167 -13.48 26.05 16.43
N GLU A 168 -14.28 25.22 17.09
CA GLU A 168 -13.85 24.05 17.85
C GLU A 168 -13.21 22.98 16.94
N ALA A 169 -13.65 22.85 15.68
CA ALA A 169 -13.04 21.92 14.73
C ALA A 169 -11.67 22.42 14.24
N GLU A 170 -11.49 23.74 14.10
CA GLU A 170 -10.19 24.34 13.77
C GLU A 170 -9.19 24.21 14.93
N GLU A 171 -9.66 24.34 16.18
CA GLU A 171 -8.85 24.14 17.38
C GLU A 171 -8.45 22.66 17.57
N ALA A 172 -9.36 21.72 17.28
CA ALA A 172 -9.04 20.30 17.28
C ALA A 172 -8.01 19.92 16.20
N LEU A 173 -8.10 20.54 15.02
CA LEU A 173 -7.12 20.32 13.94
C LEU A 173 -5.76 20.92 14.29
N ASN A 174 -5.73 22.15 14.82
CA ASN A 174 -4.50 22.85 15.19
C ASN A 174 -3.77 22.16 16.35
N SER A 175 -4.52 21.63 17.34
CA SER A 175 -3.94 20.85 18.44
C SER A 175 -3.39 19.51 17.97
N ALA A 176 -4.07 18.83 17.05
CA ALA A 176 -3.56 17.60 16.43
C ALA A 176 -2.27 17.85 15.63
N VAL A 177 -2.21 18.93 14.85
CA VAL A 177 -1.01 19.31 14.08
C VAL A 177 0.15 19.70 15.00
N GLN A 178 -0.09 20.43 16.08
CA GLN A 178 0.94 20.74 17.08
C GLN A 178 1.48 19.49 17.79
N SER A 179 0.62 18.52 18.09
CA SER A 179 1.04 17.25 18.70
C SER A 179 1.88 16.38 17.75
N ALA A 180 1.57 16.41 16.45
CA ALA A 180 2.37 15.74 15.44
C ALA A 180 3.72 16.44 15.23
N TRP A 181 3.75 17.78 15.32
CA TRP A 181 4.97 18.57 15.20
C TRP A 181 5.92 18.38 16.38
N SER A 182 5.40 18.26 17.61
CA SER A 182 6.21 18.00 18.80
C SER A 182 6.80 16.59 18.84
N LEU A 183 6.17 15.63 18.15
CA LEU A 183 6.71 14.28 17.97
C LEU A 183 7.83 14.21 16.91
N ILE A 184 7.89 15.17 15.99
CA ILE A 184 8.84 15.20 14.87
C ILE A 184 10.05 16.10 15.16
N GLY A 185 9.91 17.13 16.01
CA GLY A 185 11.01 17.98 16.46
C GLY A 185 11.51 17.62 17.87
N GLY A 186 12.57 16.81 18.00
CA GLY A 186 13.31 16.68 19.28
C GLY A 186 14.08 17.97 19.60
N GLN A 187 14.41 18.36 20.85
CA GLN A 187 14.39 17.81 22.22
C GLN A 187 14.71 19.03 23.16
N PRO A 188 14.57 19.03 24.53
CA PRO A 188 15.43 18.25 25.43
C PRO A 188 14.70 17.67 26.67
N THR A 189 15.41 16.78 27.35
CA THR A 189 15.03 15.99 28.52
C THR A 189 14.84 16.77 29.82
N SER A 190 13.85 16.36 30.64
CA SER A 190 14.00 16.27 32.10
C SER A 190 13.03 15.25 32.73
N SER A 191 13.62 14.18 33.29
CA SER A 191 13.26 13.44 34.54
C SER A 191 11.84 12.80 34.66
N THR A 192 11.57 11.54 35.05
CA THR A 192 12.25 10.50 35.86
C THR A 192 11.50 9.15 35.68
N SER A 193 12.21 8.05 35.31
CA SER A 193 12.07 6.58 35.57
C SER A 193 10.71 5.85 35.76
N PRO A 194 10.65 4.48 35.78
CA PRO A 194 11.26 3.44 34.94
C PRO A 194 10.22 2.39 34.44
N GLY A 195 10.41 1.78 33.26
CA GLY A 195 9.56 0.66 32.85
C GLY A 195 9.97 0.03 31.52
N SER A 196 10.15 -1.29 31.53
CA SER A 196 10.70 -2.15 30.48
C SER A 196 10.28 -1.88 29.04
N GLY A 197 11.23 -2.04 28.12
CA GLY A 197 10.95 -2.29 26.70
C GLY A 197 11.71 -1.36 25.78
N ARG A 198 12.99 -1.64 25.57
CA ARG A 198 13.83 -0.99 24.57
C ARG A 198 13.34 -1.41 23.18
N SER A 199 12.23 -0.82 22.73
CA SER A 199 11.78 -0.84 21.34
C SER A 199 12.83 -0.13 20.52
N THR A 200 13.78 -0.89 19.99
CA THR A 200 14.60 -0.47 18.86
C THR A 200 13.65 -0.36 17.66
N THR A 201 12.93 0.75 17.61
CA THR A 201 12.14 1.14 16.44
C THR A 201 13.14 1.28 15.30
N SER A 202 13.21 0.23 14.48
CA SER A 202 14.20 0.08 13.45
C SER A 202 14.08 1.25 12.49
N TRP A 203 15.14 2.02 12.38
CA TRP A 203 15.28 3.18 11.49
C TRP A 203 15.05 2.73 10.04
N MET A 204 15.23 1.43 9.74
CA MET A 204 14.82 0.82 8.48
C MET A 204 13.31 0.88 8.22
N THR A 205 12.43 0.72 9.23
CA THR A 205 10.98 0.84 9.00
C THR A 205 10.56 2.28 8.72
N VAL A 206 11.25 3.26 9.32
CA VAL A 206 11.02 4.69 9.02
C VAL A 206 11.54 5.05 7.62
N LEU A 207 12.70 4.52 7.22
CA LEU A 207 13.25 4.72 5.87
C LEU A 207 12.44 4.00 4.77
N LEU A 208 11.91 2.81 5.07
CA LEU A 208 11.01 2.08 4.17
C LEU A 208 9.65 2.79 4.05
N ALA A 209 9.07 3.26 5.15
CA ALA A 209 7.81 4.02 5.12
C ALA A 209 7.96 5.35 4.36
N THR A 210 9.09 6.05 4.53
CA THR A 210 9.34 7.32 3.82
C THR A 210 9.67 7.13 2.35
N SER A 211 10.44 6.09 1.97
CA SER A 211 10.75 5.82 0.56
C SER A 211 9.52 5.36 -0.24
N VAL A 212 8.66 4.54 0.34
CA VAL A 212 7.38 4.14 -0.28
C VAL A 212 6.42 5.34 -0.35
N GLY A 213 6.38 6.19 0.69
CA GLY A 213 5.58 7.42 0.70
C GLY A 213 5.99 8.41 -0.38
N VAL A 214 7.30 8.65 -0.56
CA VAL A 214 7.81 9.55 -1.61
C VAL A 214 7.56 8.98 -3.00
N GLY A 215 7.73 7.66 -3.19
CA GLY A 215 7.40 6.98 -4.44
C GLY A 215 5.92 7.07 -4.78
N ALA A 216 5.04 6.84 -3.81
CA ALA A 216 3.58 6.93 -3.98
C ALA A 216 3.11 8.36 -4.24
N VAL A 217 3.70 9.37 -3.59
CA VAL A 217 3.40 10.79 -3.84
C VAL A 217 3.87 11.20 -5.25
N ILE A 218 5.04 10.75 -5.70
CA ILE A 218 5.53 11.01 -7.06
C ILE A 218 4.65 10.32 -8.11
N TRP A 219 4.15 9.12 -7.80
CA TRP A 219 3.29 8.34 -8.70
C TRP A 219 1.86 8.89 -8.76
N LEU A 220 1.27 9.27 -7.62
CA LEU A 220 -0.07 9.86 -7.52
C LEU A 220 -0.13 11.30 -8.03
N ALA A 221 0.93 12.08 -7.86
CA ALA A 221 0.97 13.46 -8.38
C ALA A 221 1.17 13.50 -9.90
N GLY A 222 1.75 12.45 -10.50
CA GLY A 222 2.21 12.48 -11.89
C GLY A 222 3.51 13.27 -12.04
N ALA A 223 4.42 12.76 -12.88
CA ALA A 223 5.77 13.32 -13.06
C ALA A 223 5.78 14.81 -13.45
N ASP A 224 4.70 15.29 -14.09
CA ASP A 224 4.58 16.68 -14.52
C ASP A 224 4.19 17.65 -13.39
N ASN A 225 3.38 17.22 -12.42
CA ASN A 225 3.06 18.05 -11.24
C ASN A 225 4.24 18.13 -10.26
N VAL A 226 5.06 17.07 -10.14
CA VAL A 226 6.27 17.10 -9.31
C VAL A 226 7.30 18.07 -9.90
N ARG A 227 7.43 18.10 -11.24
CA ARG A 227 8.27 19.11 -11.93
C ARG A 227 7.72 20.52 -11.72
N GLY A 228 6.39 20.70 -11.77
CA GLY A 228 5.72 21.97 -11.47
C GLY A 228 5.95 22.45 -10.04
N ALA A 229 5.73 21.59 -9.04
CA ALA A 229 5.93 21.89 -7.63
C ALA A 229 7.40 22.20 -7.30
N ARG A 230 8.34 21.47 -7.91
CA ARG A 230 9.78 21.76 -7.77
C ARG A 230 10.14 23.11 -8.36
N ARG A 231 9.62 23.47 -9.54
CA ARG A 231 9.84 24.81 -10.14
C ARG A 231 9.23 25.90 -9.28
N ALA A 232 8.00 25.70 -8.77
CA ALA A 232 7.35 26.65 -7.87
C ALA A 232 8.11 26.85 -6.55
N ALA A 233 8.68 25.77 -5.98
CA ALA A 233 9.51 25.85 -4.78
C ALA A 233 10.83 26.59 -5.04
N VAL A 234 11.48 26.34 -6.18
CA VAL A 234 12.70 27.05 -6.60
C VAL A 234 12.41 28.54 -6.88
N ASP A 235 11.29 28.85 -7.52
CA ASP A 235 10.87 30.23 -7.79
C ASP A 235 10.51 30.98 -6.50
N LYS A 236 9.88 30.31 -5.53
CA LYS A 236 9.59 30.88 -4.21
C LYS A 236 10.88 31.11 -3.42
N TRP A 237 11.82 30.18 -3.48
CA TRP A 237 13.14 30.31 -2.85
C TRP A 237 13.96 31.45 -3.46
N SER A 238 13.98 31.58 -4.79
CA SER A 238 14.69 32.68 -5.47
C SER A 238 14.09 34.06 -5.20
N ARG A 239 12.78 34.12 -4.94
CA ARG A 239 12.10 35.35 -4.49
C ARG A 239 12.49 35.69 -3.06
N LEU A 240 12.49 34.71 -2.16
CA LEU A 240 12.95 34.89 -0.78
C LEU A 240 14.42 35.33 -0.73
N GLN A 241 15.31 34.77 -1.56
CA GLN A 241 16.71 35.22 -1.64
C GLN A 241 16.83 36.68 -2.09
N ARG A 242 15.98 37.14 -3.02
CA ARG A 242 15.93 38.55 -3.45
C ARG A 242 15.35 39.47 -2.39
N THR A 243 14.33 39.04 -1.65
CA THR A 243 13.69 39.84 -0.60
C THR A 243 14.57 39.97 0.64
N PHE A 244 15.32 38.91 0.99
CA PHE A 244 16.17 38.90 2.19
C PHE A 244 17.64 39.25 1.90
N GLY A 245 18.00 39.60 0.67
CA GLY A 245 19.35 40.04 0.32
C GLY A 245 20.45 39.01 0.60
N ILE A 246 20.10 37.73 0.74
CA ILE A 246 21.05 36.65 1.02
C ILE A 246 21.76 36.30 -0.29
N THR A 247 22.78 37.09 -0.62
CA THR A 247 23.74 36.75 -1.66
C THR A 247 24.65 35.65 -1.09
N PRO A 248 24.69 34.44 -1.67
CA PRO A 248 25.66 33.44 -1.26
C PRO A 248 27.06 33.94 -1.65
N ARG A 249 27.85 34.37 -0.66
CA ARG A 249 29.31 34.52 -0.81
C ARG A 249 29.93 33.14 -0.91
N PHE A 250 29.74 32.46 -2.03
CA PHE A 250 30.50 31.28 -2.40
C PHE A 250 30.97 31.49 -3.83
N LEU A 251 32.01 32.31 -3.96
CA LEU A 251 33.03 32.37 -5.02
C LEU A 251 33.78 33.70 -4.86
N GLN A 252 34.61 33.75 -3.81
CA GLN A 252 35.86 34.49 -3.79
C GLN A 252 36.92 33.53 -3.27
#